data_AF-A0A9Q0D440-F1
#
_entry.id   AF-A0A9Q0D440-F1
#
_cell.length_a   1.000
_cell.length_b   1.000
_cell.length_c   1.000
_cell.angle_alpha   90.00
_cell.angle_beta   90.00
_cell.angle_gamma   90.00
#
_symmetry.space_group_name_H-M   'P 1'
#
loop_
_entity.id
_entity.type
_entity.pdbx_description
1 polymer ?
#
loop_
_entity_poly.entity_id
_entity_poly.type
_entity_poly.pdbx_seq_one_letter_code
_entity_poly.pdbx_strand_id
1 'polypeptide(L)'
;MAAVLDALWEDRDVRFDITAHSILNISPHELPLIIFIHSSGKLLVTNLRIIWHSLALPRVNLSVGYNSIINITTRTANSKLRGQTEALYILTKSNNTRFEFIFTNVVPGSPRLFTSVIAVHRAYETSKMYRDLKLRGALIQNKQLRLLPQEQVYDKINGVWNLSSDQ
;
A
#
# COMPACT_ATOMS: atom_id res chain seq x y z
N MET A 1 19.91 -21.54 -11.05
CA MET A 1 19.80 -20.48 -10.03
C MET A 1 18.60 -19.65 -10.39
N ALA A 2 17.44 -19.92 -9.79
CA ALA A 2 16.32 -19.00 -9.89
C ALA A 2 16.82 -17.68 -9.31
N ALA A 3 16.91 -16.63 -10.13
CA ALA A 3 16.98 -15.30 -9.60
C ALA A 3 15.80 -15.21 -8.65
N VAL A 4 16.08 -15.14 -7.35
CA VAL A 4 15.10 -14.71 -6.36
C VAL A 4 14.56 -13.45 -6.98
N LEU A 5 13.32 -13.49 -7.48
CA LEU A 5 12.55 -12.30 -7.82
C LEU A 5 12.92 -11.31 -6.74
N ASP A 6 13.64 -10.25 -7.10
CA ASP A 6 14.10 -9.25 -6.13
C ASP A 6 12.86 -8.88 -5.34
N ALA A 7 12.79 -9.36 -4.10
CA ALA A 7 11.50 -9.67 -3.50
C ALA A 7 10.84 -8.32 -3.25
N LEU A 8 9.79 -8.00 -4.02
CA LEU A 8 9.06 -6.74 -3.92
C LEU A 8 8.68 -6.54 -2.44
N TRP A 9 9.38 -5.61 -1.81
CA TRP A 9 9.31 -5.36 -0.36
C TRP A 9 8.48 -4.12 -0.09
N GLU A 10 8.33 -3.26 -1.09
CA GLU A 10 7.73 -1.94 -1.00
C GLU A 10 6.30 -2.00 -0.46
N ASP A 11 5.52 -3.01 -0.85
CA ASP A 11 4.16 -3.22 -0.37
C ASP A 11 4.08 -4.09 0.91
N ARG A 12 5.16 -4.79 1.29
CA ARG A 12 5.17 -5.80 2.36
C ARG A 12 5.79 -5.32 3.68
N ASP A 13 6.78 -4.46 3.59
CA ASP A 13 7.59 -4.06 4.75
C ASP A 13 7.27 -2.64 5.23
N VAL A 14 7.62 -2.41 6.50
CA VAL A 14 7.78 -1.07 7.06
C VAL A 14 9.28 -0.82 7.22
N ARG A 15 9.81 0.23 6.59
CA ARG A 15 11.23 0.59 6.65
C ARG A 15 11.43 2.04 7.04
N PHE A 16 12.49 2.29 7.80
CA PHE A 16 12.91 3.61 8.27
C PHE A 16 14.23 3.99 7.61
N ASP A 17 14.46 5.28 7.44
CA ASP A 17 15.72 5.85 6.94
C ASP A 17 16.22 5.17 5.65
N ILE A 18 15.28 4.90 4.73
CA ILE A 18 15.58 4.34 3.43
C ILE A 18 16.40 5.33 2.60
N THR A 19 17.23 4.78 1.70
CA THR A 19 18.13 5.61 0.87
C THR A 19 17.34 6.54 -0.05
N ALA A 20 17.92 7.70 -0.40
CA ALA A 20 17.32 8.61 -1.37
C ALA A 20 17.07 7.93 -2.72
N HIS A 21 17.94 7.01 -3.13
CA HIS A 21 17.74 6.18 -4.32
C HIS A 21 16.45 5.36 -4.23
N SER A 22 16.16 4.69 -3.10
CA SER A 22 14.92 3.92 -2.93
C SER A 22 13.63 4.76 -2.83
N ILE A 23 13.76 6.07 -2.58
CA ILE A 23 12.64 7.02 -2.59
C ILE A 23 12.41 7.57 -4.01
N LEU A 24 13.49 7.88 -4.74
CA LEU A 24 13.46 8.54 -6.04
C LEU A 24 13.32 7.55 -7.21
N ASN A 25 13.99 6.39 -7.11
CA ASN A 25 13.87 5.31 -8.07
C ASN A 25 12.77 4.37 -7.62
N ILE A 26 11.56 4.91 -7.74
CA ILE A 26 10.31 4.18 -7.69
C ILE A 26 10.44 2.99 -8.66
N SER A 27 10.16 1.77 -8.18
CA SER A 27 10.20 0.56 -9.01
C SER A 27 9.43 0.78 -10.32
N PRO A 28 9.79 0.15 -11.47
CA PRO A 28 9.09 0.37 -12.74
C PRO A 28 7.57 0.18 -12.69
N HIS A 29 7.08 -0.55 -11.68
CA HIS A 29 5.67 -0.86 -11.45
C HIS A 29 5.01 -0.02 -10.35
N GLU A 30 5.76 0.86 -9.70
CA GLU A 30 5.25 1.77 -8.69
C GLU A 30 5.00 3.15 -9.33
N LEU A 31 3.86 3.77 -9.01
CA LEU A 31 3.44 5.03 -9.59
C LEU A 31 3.13 6.03 -8.47
N PRO A 32 3.71 7.24 -8.48
CA PRO A 32 3.34 8.29 -7.54
C PRO A 32 1.93 8.77 -7.87
N LEU A 33 0.99 8.56 -6.96
CA LEU A 33 -0.42 8.93 -7.15
C LEU A 33 -0.72 10.29 -6.54
N ILE A 34 -0.17 10.56 -5.34
CA ILE A 34 -0.48 11.79 -4.61
C ILE A 34 0.75 12.27 -3.85
N ILE A 35 0.98 13.58 -3.87
CA ILE A 35 2.06 14.25 -3.15
C ILE A 35 1.47 15.32 -2.23
N PHE A 36 1.78 15.23 -0.94
CA PHE A 36 1.44 16.24 0.05
C PHE A 36 2.72 16.83 0.66
N ILE A 37 2.80 18.15 0.74
CA ILE A 37 3.93 18.85 1.35
C ILE A 37 3.43 19.49 2.64
N HIS A 38 4.09 19.16 3.75
CA HIS A 38 3.87 19.76 5.05
C HIS A 38 5.15 20.45 5.53
N SER A 39 5.06 21.39 6.48
CA SER A 39 6.23 22.19 6.94
C SER A 39 7.36 21.33 7.54
N SER A 40 7.04 20.17 8.11
CA SER A 40 8.01 19.24 8.70
C SER A 40 8.49 18.12 7.77
N GLY A 41 7.77 17.87 6.67
CA GLY A 41 8.00 16.69 5.83
C GLY A 41 7.04 16.60 4.65
N LYS A 42 7.37 15.73 3.69
CA LYS A 42 6.56 15.45 2.52
C LYS A 42 6.02 14.02 2.62
N LEU A 43 4.72 13.86 2.42
CA LEU A 43 4.03 12.58 2.36
C LEU A 43 3.72 12.26 0.89
N LEU A 44 4.27 11.18 0.40
CA LEU A 44 4.07 10.63 -0.93
C LEU A 44 3.23 9.36 -0.82
N VAL A 45 2.19 9.26 -1.64
CA VAL A 45 1.30 8.11 -1.71
C VAL A 45 1.45 7.50 -3.10
N THR A 46 1.83 6.23 -3.15
CA THR A 46 1.98 5.47 -4.39
C THR A 46 0.88 4.41 -4.50
N ASN A 47 0.92 3.58 -5.54
CA ASN A 47 0.03 2.42 -5.66
C ASN A 47 0.41 1.25 -4.72
N LEU A 48 1.60 1.26 -4.10
CA LEU A 48 2.10 0.15 -3.26
C LEU A 48 2.33 0.53 -1.80
N ARG A 49 2.63 1.80 -1.51
CA ARG A 49 3.05 2.25 -0.18
C ARG A 49 2.80 3.73 0.07
N ILE A 50 2.97 4.10 1.33
CA ILE A 50 3.05 5.49 1.78
C ILE A 50 4.49 5.78 2.18
N ILE A 51 5.04 6.87 1.68
CA ILE A 51 6.40 7.32 2.00
C ILE A 51 6.29 8.69 2.67
N TRP A 52 6.95 8.87 3.80
CA TRP A 52 7.14 10.17 4.40
C TRP A 52 8.63 10.45 4.49
N HIS A 53 9.06 11.67 4.17
CA HIS A 53 10.42 12.10 4.44
C HIS A 53 10.45 13.52 5.01
N SER A 54 11.39 13.78 5.91
CA SER A 54 11.58 15.12 6.43
C SER A 54 12.06 16.08 5.34
N LEU A 55 11.61 17.33 5.39
CA LEU A 55 12.14 18.40 4.54
C LEU A 55 13.45 18.97 5.10
N ALA A 56 13.62 18.97 6.42
CA ALA A 56 14.82 19.50 7.07
C ALA A 56 15.98 18.50 7.03
N LEU A 57 15.68 17.20 7.21
CA LEU A 57 16.67 16.12 7.22
C LEU A 57 16.19 14.93 6.38
N PRO A 58 16.34 14.94 5.04
CA PRO A 58 15.79 13.90 4.15
C PRO A 58 16.25 12.46 4.45
N ARG A 59 17.37 12.30 5.16
CA ARG A 59 17.83 11.01 5.69
C ARG A 59 16.86 10.38 6.69
N VAL A 60 16.04 11.20 7.35
CA VAL A 60 14.98 10.78 8.28
C VAL A 60 13.72 10.61 7.46
N ASN A 61 13.34 9.36 7.24
CA ASN A 61 12.20 9.02 6.40
C ASN A 61 11.59 7.67 6.80
N LEU A 62 10.43 7.38 6.22
CA LEU A 62 9.59 6.24 6.53
C LEU A 62 8.93 5.75 5.24
N SER A 63 8.90 4.44 5.05
CA SER A 63 8.14 3.75 4.01
C SER A 63 7.24 2.70 4.66
N VAL A 64 5.94 2.77 4.38
CA VAL A 64 4.91 1.85 4.89
C VAL A 64 4.21 1.18 3.72
N GLY A 65 4.51 -0.10 3.51
CA GLY A 65 3.83 -0.93 2.51
C GLY A 65 2.38 -1.22 2.86
N TYR A 66 1.49 -1.19 1.88
CA TYR A 66 0.05 -1.36 2.13
C TYR A 66 -0.32 -2.72 2.71
N ASN A 67 0.38 -3.80 2.36
CA ASN A 67 0.11 -5.13 2.91
C ASN A 67 0.45 -5.25 4.40
N SER A 68 1.25 -4.32 4.94
CA SER A 68 1.60 -4.27 6.37
C SER A 68 0.55 -3.53 7.21
N ILE A 69 -0.37 -2.80 6.58
CA ILE A 69 -1.39 -2.00 7.28
C ILE A 69 -2.49 -2.91 7.83
N ILE A 70 -2.71 -2.85 9.14
CA ILE A 70 -3.86 -3.50 9.80
C ILE A 70 -5.07 -2.57 9.77
N ASN A 71 -4.85 -1.29 10.07
CA ASN A 71 -5.93 -0.32 10.19
C ASN A 71 -5.46 1.05 9.75
N ILE A 72 -6.30 1.75 8.99
CA ILE A 72 -6.09 3.13 8.56
C ILE A 72 -7.38 3.92 8.83
N THR A 73 -7.27 4.95 9.67
CA THR A 73 -8.43 5.75 10.08
C THR A 73 -8.07 7.20 10.20
N THR A 74 -9.05 8.06 9.97
CA THR A 74 -8.91 9.49 10.17
C THR A 74 -9.67 9.92 11.41
N ARG A 75 -9.06 10.76 12.24
CA ARG A 75 -9.67 11.30 13.45
C ARG A 75 -9.42 12.79 13.55
N THR A 76 -10.37 13.52 14.13
CA THR A 76 -10.13 14.90 14.53
C THR A 76 -9.25 14.90 15.77
N ALA A 77 -8.16 15.66 15.73
CA ALA A 77 -7.18 15.81 16.78
C ALA A 77 -7.00 17.30 17.13
N ASN A 78 -6.74 17.60 18.40
CA ASN A 78 -6.45 18.96 18.83
C ASN A 78 -4.95 19.25 18.75
N SER A 79 -4.55 20.12 17.83
CA SER A 79 -3.20 20.66 17.75
C SER A 79 -3.04 21.84 18.70
N LYS A 80 -2.04 21.80 19.58
CA LYS A 80 -1.68 22.93 20.47
C LYS A 80 -1.42 24.23 19.71
N LEU A 81 -0.97 24.15 18.46
CA LEU A 81 -0.59 25.31 17.66
C LEU A 81 -1.75 25.89 16.84
N ARG A 82 -2.78 25.10 16.50
CA ARG A 82 -3.80 25.51 15.51
C ARG A 82 -5.23 25.04 15.80
N GLY A 83 -5.50 24.42 16.95
CA GLY A 83 -6.83 23.93 17.31
C GLY A 83 -7.19 22.60 16.65
N GLN A 84 -8.47 22.40 16.34
CA GLN A 84 -8.98 21.15 15.75
C GLN A 84 -8.40 20.96 14.34
N THR A 85 -7.67 19.86 14.15
CA THR A 85 -7.06 19.43 12.89
C THR A 85 -7.45 17.98 12.60
N GLU A 86 -7.39 17.58 11.35
CA GLU A 86 -7.58 16.18 10.97
C GLU A 86 -6.24 15.43 11.02
N ALA A 87 -6.25 14.20 11.52
CA ALA A 87 -5.08 13.35 11.65
C ALA A 87 -5.35 11.95 11.12
N LEU A 88 -4.42 11.43 10.31
CA LEU A 88 -4.40 10.08 9.79
C LEU A 88 -3.62 9.16 10.72
N TYR A 89 -4.29 8.12 11.22
CA TYR A 89 -3.72 7.07 12.04
C TYR A 89 -3.54 5.82 11.19
N ILE A 90 -2.31 5.32 11.13
CA ILE A 90 -1.95 4.09 10.41
C ILE A 90 -1.34 3.10 11.41
N LEU A 91 -2.07 2.03 11.67
CA LEU A 91 -1.59 0.89 12.46
C LEU A 91 -1.09 -0.19 11.52
N THR A 92 0.15 -0.61 11.73
CA THR A 92 0.82 -1.63 10.91
C THR A 92 1.23 -2.82 11.76
N LYS A 93 1.45 -3.97 11.11
CA LYS A 93 2.18 -5.10 11.66
C LYS A 93 3.17 -5.60 10.61
N SER A 94 4.45 -5.52 10.95
CA SER A 94 5.55 -6.05 10.14
C SER A 94 6.46 -6.89 11.03
N ASN A 95 6.82 -8.09 10.59
CA ASN A 95 7.70 -9.00 11.34
C ASN A 95 7.29 -9.19 12.81
N ASN A 96 5.98 -9.42 13.02
CA ASN A 96 5.33 -9.55 14.34
C ASN A 96 5.42 -8.33 15.28
N THR A 97 5.96 -7.20 14.81
CA THR A 97 6.03 -5.94 15.53
C THR A 97 4.92 -5.01 15.03
N ARG A 98 4.27 -4.29 15.95
CA ARG A 98 3.25 -3.29 15.60
C ARG A 98 3.84 -1.89 15.67
N PHE A 99 3.54 -1.07 14.66
CA PHE A 99 3.87 0.35 14.65
C PHE A 99 2.61 1.17 14.41
N GLU A 100 2.51 2.31 15.07
CA GLU A 100 1.45 3.29 14.84
C GLU A 100 2.08 4.60 14.36
N PHE A 101 1.57 5.10 13.24
CA PHE A 101 2.01 6.34 12.63
C PHE A 101 0.86 7.34 12.60
N ILE A 102 1.14 8.58 12.97
CA ILE A 102 0.15 9.66 13.03
C ILE A 102 0.63 10.81 12.15
N PHE A 103 -0.15 11.15 11.13
CA PHE A 103 0.10 12.28 10.25
C PHE A 103 -0.98 13.34 10.45
N THR A 104 -0.60 14.54 10.88
CA THR A 104 -1.54 15.65 11.10
C THR A 104 -1.53 16.60 9.90
N ASN A 105 -2.71 17.03 9.46
CA ASN A 105 -2.83 18.03 8.41
C ASN A 105 -2.89 19.44 9.02
N VAL A 106 -1.77 20.16 8.96
CA VAL A 106 -1.69 21.50 9.58
C VAL A 106 -2.30 22.60 8.70
N VAL A 107 -2.68 22.30 7.45
CA VAL A 107 -3.35 23.27 6.56
C VAL A 107 -4.87 23.17 6.75
N PRO A 108 -5.52 24.19 7.35
CA PRO A 108 -6.97 24.21 7.50
C PRO A 108 -7.66 24.20 6.13
N GLY A 109 -8.74 23.43 5.97
CA GLY A 109 -9.59 23.47 4.78
C GLY A 109 -9.25 22.49 3.64
N SER A 110 -8.32 21.54 3.85
CA SER A 110 -8.05 20.45 2.89
C SER A 110 -8.39 19.05 3.44
N PRO A 111 -9.65 18.76 3.80
CA PRO A 111 -10.03 17.45 4.38
C PRO A 111 -9.95 16.29 3.37
N ARG A 112 -9.85 16.58 2.07
CA ARG A 112 -9.88 15.56 1.01
C ARG A 112 -8.60 14.72 0.91
N LEU A 113 -7.49 15.18 1.52
CA LEU A 113 -6.19 14.52 1.37
C LEU A 113 -6.22 13.10 1.91
N PHE A 114 -6.70 12.91 3.16
CA PHE A 114 -6.76 11.60 3.79
C PHE A 114 -7.83 10.69 3.19
N THR A 115 -8.92 11.26 2.66
CA THR A 115 -9.90 10.49 1.90
C THR A 115 -9.26 9.79 0.70
N SER A 116 -8.38 10.47 -0.03
CA SER A 116 -7.67 9.88 -1.16
C SER A 116 -6.69 8.79 -0.73
N VAL A 117 -5.97 8.97 0.39
CA VAL A 117 -5.08 7.92 0.93
C VAL A 117 -5.85 6.64 1.26
N ILE A 118 -7.00 6.78 1.94
CA ILE A 118 -7.87 5.65 2.28
C ILE A 118 -8.42 4.98 1.01
N ALA A 119 -8.77 5.77 -0.02
CA ALA A 119 -9.26 5.23 -1.28
C ALA A 119 -8.19 4.41 -2.02
N VAL A 120 -6.94 4.88 -2.08
CA VAL A 120 -5.83 4.13 -2.67
C VAL A 120 -5.56 2.84 -1.90
N HIS A 121 -5.51 2.90 -0.57
CA HIS A 121 -5.34 1.69 0.24
C HIS A 121 -6.47 0.67 0.02
N ARG A 122 -7.73 1.13 -0.10
CA ARG A 122 -8.86 0.25 -0.43
C ARG A 122 -8.69 -0.40 -1.80
N ALA A 123 -8.28 0.37 -2.81
CA ALA A 123 -8.02 -0.16 -4.15
C ALA A 123 -6.90 -1.21 -4.16
N TYR A 124 -5.86 -0.99 -3.35
CA TYR A 124 -4.83 -1.99 -3.09
C TYR A 124 -5.44 -3.26 -2.49
N GLU A 125 -6.20 -3.19 -1.39
CA GLU A 125 -6.80 -4.37 -0.76
C GLU A 125 -7.72 -5.17 -1.68
N THR A 126 -8.56 -4.49 -2.48
CA THR A 126 -9.50 -5.15 -3.39
C THR A 126 -8.85 -5.77 -4.63
N SER A 127 -7.58 -5.49 -4.88
CA SER A 127 -6.82 -5.98 -6.04
C SER A 127 -5.78 -7.06 -5.69
N LYS A 128 -5.83 -7.63 -4.47
CA LYS A 128 -4.84 -8.65 -4.04
C LYS A 128 -4.77 -9.87 -4.96
N MET A 129 -5.85 -10.22 -5.65
CA MET A 129 -5.88 -11.36 -6.58
C MET A 129 -4.86 -11.28 -7.73
N TYR A 130 -4.37 -10.09 -8.11
CA TYR A 130 -3.32 -9.97 -9.15
C TYR A 130 -1.92 -10.36 -8.67
N ARG A 131 -1.68 -10.45 -7.36
CA ARG A 131 -0.32 -10.55 -6.79
C ARG A 131 -0.17 -11.52 -5.62
N ASP A 132 -1.29 -12.04 -5.10
CA ASP A 132 -1.31 -13.07 -4.06
C ASP A 132 -1.62 -14.44 -4.65
N LEU A 133 -0.89 -15.47 -4.21
CA LEU A 133 -1.30 -16.84 -4.40
C LEU A 133 -2.51 -17.15 -3.49
N LYS A 134 -3.61 -17.62 -4.08
CA LYS A 134 -4.79 -18.08 -3.34
C LYS A 134 -5.06 -19.54 -3.63
N LEU A 135 -5.30 -20.33 -2.59
CA LEU A 135 -5.77 -21.71 -2.69
C LEU A 135 -7.26 -21.76 -2.41
N ARG A 136 -8.00 -22.55 -3.20
CA ARG A 136 -9.46 -22.77 -3.04
C ARG A 136 -10.28 -21.48 -3.01
N GLY A 137 -9.88 -20.47 -3.79
CA GLY A 137 -10.64 -19.23 -3.95
C GLY A 137 -11.94 -19.43 -4.73
N ALA A 138 -12.93 -18.58 -4.48
CA ALA A 138 -14.19 -18.56 -5.23
C ALA A 138 -14.00 -17.90 -6.61
N LEU A 139 -13.38 -18.63 -7.54
CA LEU A 139 -13.01 -18.15 -8.87
C LEU A 139 -14.04 -18.46 -9.95
N ILE A 140 -14.86 -19.49 -9.76
CA ILE A 140 -15.79 -20.00 -10.78
C ILE A 140 -17.22 -19.58 -10.45
N GLN A 141 -17.92 -19.02 -11.44
CA GLN A 141 -19.34 -18.72 -11.39
C GLN A 141 -20.00 -19.27 -12.66
N ASN A 142 -21.08 -20.04 -12.53
CA ASN A 142 -21.79 -20.63 -13.67
C ASN A 142 -20.88 -21.42 -14.65
N LYS A 143 -19.93 -22.20 -14.12
CA LYS A 143 -18.92 -22.96 -14.88
C LYS A 143 -17.99 -22.09 -15.75
N GLN A 144 -17.88 -20.80 -15.46
CA GLN A 144 -16.97 -19.86 -16.10
C GLN A 144 -16.08 -19.18 -15.05
N LEU A 145 -14.87 -18.78 -15.47
CA LEU A 145 -13.98 -17.98 -14.63
C LEU A 145 -14.57 -16.59 -14.43
N ARG A 146 -14.67 -16.14 -13.19
CA ARG A 146 -15.01 -14.76 -12.85
C ARG A 146 -13.78 -13.89 -13.04
N LEU A 147 -13.80 -13.07 -14.08
CA LEU A 147 -12.69 -12.18 -14.41
C LEU A 147 -12.59 -10.99 -13.44
N LEU A 148 -11.36 -10.62 -13.13
CA LEU A 148 -11.01 -9.37 -12.47
C LEU A 148 -11.06 -8.21 -13.48
N PRO A 149 -11.08 -6.96 -13.02
CA PRO A 149 -10.90 -5.80 -13.90
C PRO A 149 -9.67 -5.94 -14.81
N GLN A 150 -9.71 -5.54 -16.07
CA GLN A 150 -8.54 -5.62 -16.97
C GLN A 150 -7.95 -7.03 -17.19
N GLU A 151 -8.58 -8.11 -16.68
CA GLU A 151 -8.18 -9.48 -16.93
C GLU A 151 -8.87 -9.99 -18.20
N GLN A 152 -8.14 -10.74 -19.02
CA GLN A 152 -8.65 -11.36 -20.24
C GLN A 152 -8.24 -12.83 -20.29
N VAL A 153 -9.18 -13.69 -20.69
CA VAL A 153 -8.91 -15.11 -20.95
C VAL A 153 -8.29 -15.23 -22.33
N TYR A 154 -7.11 -15.83 -22.39
CA TYR A 154 -6.45 -16.17 -23.65
C TYR A 154 -6.92 -17.53 -24.16
N ASP A 155 -6.72 -18.57 -23.35
CA ASP A 155 -7.04 -19.95 -23.72
C ASP A 155 -7.95 -20.62 -22.69
N LYS A 156 -8.80 -21.52 -23.17
CA LYS A 156 -9.63 -22.40 -22.34
C LYS A 156 -9.36 -23.85 -22.72
N ILE A 157 -8.64 -24.55 -21.86
CA ILE A 157 -8.23 -25.93 -22.07
C ILE A 157 -9.00 -26.82 -21.10
N ASN A 158 -9.67 -27.85 -21.62
CA ASN A 158 -10.39 -28.84 -20.83
C ASN A 158 -9.52 -30.08 -20.58
N GLY A 159 -9.84 -30.86 -19.56
CA GLY A 159 -9.14 -32.12 -19.27
C GLY A 159 -7.72 -31.95 -18.72
N VAL A 160 -7.42 -30.80 -18.11
CA VAL A 160 -6.13 -30.54 -17.48
C VAL A 160 -6.05 -31.30 -16.15
N TRP A 161 -5.04 -32.16 -15.99
CA TRP A 161 -4.80 -32.94 -14.79
C TRP A 161 -3.95 -32.15 -13.77
N ASN A 162 -4.31 -32.25 -12.49
CA ASN A 162 -3.48 -31.75 -11.41
C ASN A 162 -2.61 -32.89 -10.85
N LEU A 163 -1.31 -32.87 -11.14
CA LEU A 163 -0.34 -33.87 -10.67
C LEU A 163 -0.04 -33.81 -9.16
N SER A 164 -0.60 -32.83 -8.45
CA SER A 164 -0.49 -32.75 -6.99
C SER A 164 -1.58 -33.55 -6.26
N SER A 165 -2.45 -34.25 -6.98
CA SER A 165 -3.59 -34.98 -6.45
C SER A 165 -3.59 -36.39 -7.02
N ASP A 166 -3.71 -37.39 -6.15
CA ASP A 166 -3.63 -38.82 -6.51
C ASP A 166 -5.01 -39.43 -6.86
N GLN A 167 -6.04 -38.59 -7.04
CA GLN A 167 -7.43 -39.01 -7.33
C GLN A 167 -7.77 -38.94 -8.81
#